data_AF-A0A520E8B1-F1
#
_entry.id   AF-A0A520E8B1-F1
#
_cell.length_a   1.000
_cell.length_b   1.000
_cell.length_c   1.000
_cell.angle_alpha   90.00
_cell.angle_beta   90.00
_cell.angle_gamma   90.00
#
_symmetry.space_group_name_H-M   'P 1'
#
loop_
_entity.id
_entity.type
_entity.pdbx_description
1 polymer ?
#
loop_
_entity_poly.entity_id
_entity_poly.type
_entity_poly.pdbx_seq_one_letter_code
_entity_poly.pdbx_strand_id
1 'polypeptide(L)'
;MNAQTEPEPQTESAAPATEVASTDVWRGLGSMPAPVAPAEDQHVPPELAPVLAGGVLEEAIAAGEAAKARTSALPRSQQDKQKAADEVVRRKVEIRGRSMRLANLIAARRLAGFDQEEAACRAGYANSTPLCLLESGARELRLDHVVKFSEVYGVSTDFLLGRASSESEIEVRTSVAGRVLDGIKTVADALMQHVEASDKFTGGSALPRYRALLEHARSVMSAARRVDGPALHSIVGGGTLAFAIEQLEEALVEGARAVAGHEGELQHLRELLCAPAANDGQQLEKNG
;
A
#
# COMPACT_ATOMS: atom_id res chain seq x y z
N MET A 1 -53.07 -10.46 -49.73
CA MET A 1 -52.00 -11.49 -49.65
C MET A 1 -50.78 -10.83 -49.04
N ASN A 2 -50.58 -11.00 -47.73
CA ASN A 2 -49.32 -10.68 -47.07
C ASN A 2 -49.19 -11.69 -45.92
N ALA A 3 -48.30 -12.66 -46.10
CA ALA A 3 -48.00 -13.69 -45.13
C ALA A 3 -46.98 -13.13 -44.13
N GLN A 4 -47.40 -12.97 -42.88
CA GLN A 4 -46.49 -12.76 -41.75
C GLN A 4 -46.05 -14.14 -41.25
N THR A 5 -44.74 -14.34 -41.25
CA THR A 5 -44.05 -15.55 -40.80
C THR A 5 -43.67 -15.33 -39.34
N GLU A 6 -44.22 -16.15 -38.44
CA GLU A 6 -43.78 -16.25 -37.04
C GLU A 6 -42.47 -17.03 -36.95
N PRO A 7 -41.50 -16.63 -36.10
CA PRO A 7 -40.36 -17.47 -35.77
C PRO A 7 -40.65 -18.33 -34.54
N GLU A 8 -40.35 -19.62 -34.66
CA GLU A 8 -40.42 -20.65 -33.61
C GLU A 8 -39.47 -20.36 -32.42
N PRO A 9 -39.84 -20.76 -31.19
CA PRO A 9 -38.95 -20.71 -30.03
C PRO A 9 -37.97 -21.90 -30.04
N GLN A 10 -36.67 -21.60 -30.04
CA GLN A 10 -35.62 -22.59 -29.87
C GLN A 10 -35.56 -23.06 -28.41
N THR A 11 -35.61 -24.38 -28.26
CA THR A 11 -35.58 -25.14 -27.02
C THR A 11 -34.20 -25.17 -26.38
N GLU A 12 -34.22 -25.12 -25.05
CA GLU A 12 -33.11 -25.31 -24.12
C GLU A 12 -32.30 -26.57 -24.42
N SER A 13 -30.96 -26.44 -24.42
CA SER A 13 -30.02 -27.55 -24.27
C SER A 13 -29.31 -27.39 -22.92
N ALA A 14 -29.80 -28.11 -21.92
CA ALA A 14 -29.18 -28.26 -20.62
C ALA A 14 -27.98 -29.22 -20.73
N ALA A 15 -26.80 -28.76 -20.33
CA ALA A 15 -25.63 -29.59 -20.13
C ALA A 15 -25.35 -29.77 -18.62
N PRO A 16 -24.86 -30.94 -18.19
CA PRO A 16 -24.99 -31.45 -16.83
C PRO A 16 -23.99 -30.84 -15.83
N ALA A 17 -24.48 -30.66 -14.61
CA ALA A 17 -23.70 -30.37 -13.42
C ALA A 17 -22.65 -31.46 -13.20
N THR A 18 -21.38 -31.06 -13.17
CA THR A 18 -20.28 -31.89 -12.69
C THR A 18 -20.11 -31.65 -11.20
N GLU A 19 -20.64 -32.60 -10.45
CA GLU A 19 -20.37 -32.86 -9.05
C GLU A 19 -19.00 -33.56 -8.94
N VAL A 20 -17.98 -32.88 -8.39
CA VAL A 20 -16.85 -33.58 -7.76
C VAL A 20 -16.39 -32.77 -6.55
N ALA A 21 -16.72 -33.32 -5.38
CA ALA A 21 -16.12 -32.99 -4.10
C ALA A 21 -14.61 -33.31 -4.10
N SER A 22 -13.81 -32.44 -3.49
CA SER A 22 -12.54 -32.87 -2.87
C SER A 22 -12.18 -31.91 -1.74
N THR A 23 -12.70 -32.23 -0.56
CA THR A 23 -12.26 -31.69 0.73
C THR A 23 -11.16 -32.58 1.27
N ASP A 24 -9.90 -32.36 0.85
CA ASP A 24 -8.72 -33.01 1.44
C ASP A 24 -7.42 -32.23 1.14
N VAL A 25 -7.33 -30.97 1.61
CA VAL A 25 -6.10 -30.15 1.48
C VAL A 25 -5.52 -29.69 2.83
N TRP A 26 -6.14 -30.04 3.97
CA TRP A 26 -5.72 -29.53 5.29
C TRP A 26 -5.31 -30.60 6.31
N ARG A 27 -4.48 -31.57 5.89
CA ARG A 27 -3.63 -32.35 6.81
C ARG A 27 -2.16 -32.11 6.47
N GLY A 28 -1.59 -31.06 7.04
CA GLY A 28 -0.18 -30.73 6.82
C GLY A 28 0.37 -29.61 7.69
N LEU A 29 -0.12 -29.44 8.91
CA LEU A 29 0.43 -28.49 9.89
C LEU A 29 0.56 -29.18 11.24
N GLY A 30 1.71 -29.83 11.44
CA GLY A 30 2.00 -30.59 12.65
C GLY A 30 3.42 -31.12 12.69
N SER A 31 4.41 -30.31 12.28
CA SER A 31 5.81 -30.55 12.63
C SER A 31 6.46 -29.23 12.97
N MET A 32 6.61 -28.97 14.27
CA MET A 32 7.49 -27.94 14.79
C MET A 32 8.89 -28.13 14.19
N PRO A 33 9.54 -27.10 13.63
CA PRO A 33 10.94 -27.21 13.28
C PRO A 33 11.75 -27.39 14.58
N ALA A 34 12.61 -28.40 14.58
CA ALA A 34 13.56 -28.65 15.65
C ALA A 34 14.42 -27.40 15.93
N PRO A 35 14.92 -27.22 17.17
CA PRO A 35 15.82 -26.11 17.49
C PRO A 35 17.03 -26.13 16.57
N VAL A 36 17.17 -25.08 15.76
CA VAL A 36 18.32 -24.85 14.89
C VAL A 36 19.54 -24.65 15.79
N ALA A 37 20.48 -25.60 15.71
CA ALA A 37 21.78 -25.52 16.36
C ALA A 37 22.51 -24.22 15.94
N PRO A 38 23.34 -23.63 16.81
CA PRO A 38 24.09 -22.43 16.45
C PRO A 38 24.98 -22.73 15.25
N ALA A 39 24.70 -22.07 14.13
CA ALA A 39 25.55 -22.09 12.96
C ALA A 39 26.84 -21.34 13.29
N GLU A 40 27.82 -22.08 13.81
CA GLU A 40 29.23 -21.73 13.66
C GLU A 40 29.58 -21.72 12.16
N ASP A 41 30.43 -20.77 11.77
CA ASP A 41 30.83 -20.46 10.40
C ASP A 41 29.80 -19.73 9.51
N GLN A 42 29.50 -18.48 9.87
CA GLN A 42 29.18 -17.46 8.87
C GLN A 42 30.43 -17.21 8.02
N HIS A 43 30.53 -17.92 6.91
CA HIS A 43 31.50 -17.66 5.86
C HIS A 43 31.21 -16.26 5.28
N VAL A 44 31.89 -15.24 5.82
CA VAL A 44 31.83 -13.89 5.28
C VAL A 44 32.29 -13.97 3.82
N PRO A 45 31.48 -13.52 2.84
CA PRO A 45 31.87 -13.52 1.45
C PRO A 45 33.22 -12.82 1.28
N PRO A 46 34.20 -13.41 0.57
CA PRO A 46 35.54 -12.84 0.41
C PRO A 46 35.53 -11.45 -0.26
N GLU A 47 34.42 -11.09 -0.91
CA GLU A 47 34.20 -9.76 -1.51
C GLU A 47 33.88 -8.66 -0.48
N LEU A 48 33.43 -9.02 0.73
CA LEU A 48 33.12 -8.07 1.81
C LEU A 48 34.27 -7.89 2.81
N ALA A 49 35.30 -8.75 2.75
CA ALA A 49 36.51 -8.65 3.57
C ALA A 49 37.26 -7.31 3.44
N PRO A 50 37.48 -6.71 2.24
CA PRO A 50 38.22 -5.45 2.13
C PRO A 50 37.45 -4.22 2.65
N VAL A 51 36.11 -4.29 2.70
CA VAL A 51 35.27 -3.19 3.22
C VAL A 51 35.29 -3.16 4.75
N LEU A 52 35.39 -4.33 5.39
CA LEU A 52 35.46 -4.46 6.85
C LEU A 52 36.89 -4.31 7.41
N ALA A 53 37.92 -4.49 6.58
CA ALA A 53 39.33 -4.48 6.99
C ALA A 53 39.97 -3.08 7.10
N GLY A 54 39.21 -1.99 7.07
CA GLY A 54 39.75 -0.62 7.32
C GLY A 54 40.66 -0.04 6.23
N GLY A 55 41.07 -0.82 5.22
CA GLY A 55 42.07 -0.40 4.22
C GLY A 55 41.68 0.84 3.40
N VAL A 56 40.39 1.01 3.06
CA VAL A 56 39.94 2.20 2.29
C VAL A 56 40.04 3.48 3.14
N LEU A 57 39.80 3.37 4.45
CA LEU A 57 39.91 4.49 5.37
C LEU A 57 41.38 4.84 5.63
N GLU A 58 42.23 3.83 5.81
CA GLU A 58 43.68 3.99 5.99
C GLU A 58 44.36 4.57 4.74
N GLU A 59 43.99 4.12 3.54
CA GLU A 59 44.47 4.68 2.27
C GLU A 59 44.03 6.14 2.11
N ALA A 60 42.79 6.48 2.47
CA ALA A 60 42.31 7.85 2.42
C ALA A 60 43.03 8.76 3.44
N ILE A 61 43.32 8.24 4.64
CA ILE A 61 44.09 8.95 5.67
C ILE A 61 45.53 9.19 5.17
N ALA A 62 46.20 8.15 4.66
CA ALA A 62 47.55 8.25 4.12
C ALA A 62 47.63 9.21 2.91
N ALA A 63 46.63 9.18 2.02
CA ALA A 63 46.52 10.13 0.91
C ALA A 63 46.32 11.57 1.41
N GLY A 64 45.53 11.75 2.48
CA GLY A 64 45.33 13.03 3.14
C GLY A 64 46.62 13.60 3.76
N GLU A 65 47.39 12.76 4.45
CA GLU A 65 48.68 13.14 5.02
C GLU A 65 49.71 13.49 3.94
N ALA A 66 49.77 12.70 2.86
CA ALA A 66 50.64 12.98 1.73
C ALA A 66 50.27 14.30 1.03
N ALA A 67 48.97 14.60 0.89
CA ALA A 67 48.50 15.88 0.35
C ALA A 67 48.89 17.06 1.26
N LYS A 68 48.81 16.88 2.58
CA LYS A 68 49.20 17.88 3.59
C LYS A 68 50.71 18.14 3.58
N ALA A 69 51.53 17.11 3.40
CA ALA A 69 52.98 17.23 3.25
C ALA A 69 53.34 18.01 1.97
N ARG A 70 52.70 17.68 0.83
CA ARG A 70 52.90 18.40 -0.44
C ARG A 70 52.52 19.88 -0.35
N THR A 71 51.44 20.20 0.36
CA THR A 71 51.03 21.59 0.56
C THR A 71 51.98 22.35 1.48
N SER A 72 52.51 21.71 2.52
CA SER A 72 53.50 22.33 3.42
C SER A 72 54.86 22.62 2.76
N ALA A 73 55.21 21.87 1.70
CA ALA A 73 56.46 22.04 0.95
C ALA A 73 56.42 23.16 -0.10
N LEU A 74 55.23 23.72 -0.39
CA LEU A 74 55.07 24.80 -1.35
C LEU A 74 55.59 26.14 -0.79
N PRO A 75 56.08 27.08 -1.64
CA PRO A 75 56.35 28.45 -1.24
C PRO A 75 55.13 29.12 -0.59
N ARG A 76 55.34 30.00 0.40
CA ARG A 76 54.24 30.67 1.15
C ARG A 76 53.16 31.29 0.23
N SER A 77 53.56 31.93 -0.86
CA SER A 77 52.64 32.52 -1.84
C SER A 77 51.77 31.50 -2.58
N GLN A 78 52.23 30.25 -2.72
CA GLN A 78 51.45 29.15 -3.29
C GLN A 78 50.59 28.47 -2.23
N GLN A 79 51.06 28.39 -0.97
CA GLN A 79 50.25 27.91 0.15
C GLN A 79 49.01 28.78 0.39
N ASP A 80 49.16 30.10 0.33
CA ASP A 80 48.05 31.03 0.53
C ASP A 80 47.02 30.94 -0.61
N LYS A 81 47.48 30.75 -1.85
CA LYS A 81 46.60 30.48 -3.00
C LYS A 81 45.86 29.15 -2.85
N GLN A 82 46.53 28.10 -2.38
CA GLN A 82 45.91 26.80 -2.14
C GLN A 82 44.84 26.90 -1.06
N LYS A 83 45.15 27.52 0.08
CA LYS A 83 44.18 27.76 1.17
C LYS A 83 42.96 28.54 0.70
N ALA A 84 43.16 29.58 -0.10
CA ALA A 84 42.07 30.36 -0.68
C ALA A 84 41.20 29.51 -1.62
N ALA A 85 41.81 28.65 -2.44
CA ALA A 85 41.08 27.72 -3.31
C ALA A 85 40.29 26.68 -2.50
N ASP A 86 40.90 26.09 -1.47
CA ASP A 86 40.29 25.11 -0.58
C ASP A 86 39.08 25.72 0.15
N GLU A 87 39.18 26.98 0.61
CA GLU A 87 38.07 27.70 1.25
C GLU A 87 36.92 27.95 0.26
N VAL A 88 37.21 28.29 -0.99
CA VAL A 88 36.19 28.44 -2.04
C VAL A 88 35.48 27.12 -2.32
N VAL A 89 36.24 26.02 -2.42
CA VAL A 89 35.67 24.68 -2.62
C VAL A 89 34.80 24.29 -1.43
N ARG A 90 35.30 24.47 -0.20
CA ARG A 90 34.55 24.20 1.03
C ARG A 90 33.22 24.95 1.05
N ARG A 91 33.24 26.26 0.79
CA ARG A 91 32.03 27.08 0.74
C ARG A 91 31.04 26.62 -0.33
N LYS A 92 31.51 26.22 -1.51
CA LYS A 92 30.66 25.64 -2.57
C LYS A 92 30.03 24.32 -2.14
N VAL A 93 30.80 23.44 -1.49
CA VAL A 93 30.30 22.15 -0.96
C VAL A 93 29.23 22.39 0.10
N GLU A 94 29.46 23.33 1.03
CA GLU A 94 28.48 23.69 2.06
C GLU A 94 27.19 24.25 1.46
N ILE A 95 27.28 25.14 0.46
CA ILE A 95 26.11 25.69 -0.24
C ILE A 95 25.34 24.57 -0.95
N ARG A 96 26.04 23.72 -1.70
CA ARG A 96 25.42 22.59 -2.42
C ARG A 96 24.73 21.62 -1.45
N GLY A 97 25.40 21.28 -0.35
CA GLY A 97 24.86 20.41 0.69
C GLY A 97 23.61 21.00 1.33
N ARG A 98 23.61 22.31 1.63
CA ARG A 98 22.42 23.00 2.14
C ARG A 98 21.27 22.94 1.15
N SER A 99 21.49 23.33 -0.11
CA SER A 99 20.44 23.31 -1.13
C SER A 99 19.86 21.92 -1.36
N MET A 100 20.69 20.88 -1.33
CA MET A 100 20.26 19.49 -1.47
C MET A 100 19.37 19.05 -0.31
N ARG A 101 19.75 19.33 0.95
CA ARG A 101 18.92 19.00 2.12
C ARG A 101 17.56 19.68 2.09
N LEU A 102 17.50 20.93 1.62
CA LEU A 102 16.24 21.66 1.46
C LEU A 102 15.36 21.04 0.37
N ALA A 103 15.95 20.69 -0.78
CA ALA A 103 15.22 20.01 -1.85
C ALA A 103 14.66 18.65 -1.39
N ASN A 104 15.45 17.88 -0.62
CA ASN A 104 15.03 16.60 -0.08
C ASN A 104 13.94 16.75 0.98
N LEU A 105 13.97 17.80 1.81
CA LEU A 105 12.90 18.09 2.76
C LEU A 105 11.57 18.36 2.04
N ILE A 106 11.59 19.16 0.97
CA ILE A 106 10.41 19.47 0.16
C ILE A 106 9.92 18.22 -0.56
N ALA A 107 10.84 17.43 -1.12
CA ALA A 107 10.51 16.17 -1.77
C ALA A 107 9.86 15.18 -0.78
N ALA A 108 10.43 15.00 0.41
CA ALA A 108 9.88 14.14 1.46
C ALA A 108 8.45 14.55 1.83
N ARG A 109 8.21 15.85 2.03
CA ARG A 109 6.86 16.37 2.32
C ARG A 109 5.88 16.06 1.19
N ARG A 110 6.28 16.30 -0.06
CA ARG A 110 5.43 16.03 -1.24
C ARG A 110 5.16 14.54 -1.41
N LEU A 111 6.16 13.69 -1.17
CA LEU A 111 6.02 12.23 -1.21
C LEU A 111 5.11 11.71 -0.10
N ALA A 112 5.12 12.36 1.06
CA ALA A 112 4.18 12.11 2.14
C ALA A 112 2.77 12.67 1.85
N GLY A 113 2.57 13.40 0.75
CA GLY A 113 1.26 13.95 0.39
C GLY A 113 0.77 15.08 1.30
N PHE A 114 1.66 15.68 2.11
CA PHE A 114 1.27 16.75 3.03
C PHE A 114 1.40 18.12 2.39
N ASP A 115 0.40 18.96 2.64
CA ASP A 115 0.57 20.40 2.49
C ASP A 115 1.49 20.97 3.59
N GLN A 116 1.81 22.26 3.48
CA GLN A 116 2.75 22.90 4.38
C GLN A 116 2.17 23.18 5.78
N GLU A 117 0.85 23.31 5.90
CA GLU A 117 0.17 23.51 7.17
C GLU A 117 0.04 22.19 7.94
N GLU A 118 -0.39 21.14 7.25
CA GLU A 118 -0.51 19.79 7.79
C GLU A 118 0.86 19.25 8.24
N ALA A 119 1.89 19.40 7.40
CA ALA A 119 3.25 18.99 7.75
C ALA A 119 3.77 19.74 8.98
N ALA A 120 3.50 21.04 9.09
CA ALA A 120 3.91 21.84 10.24
C ALA A 120 3.16 21.42 11.51
N CYS A 121 1.85 21.16 11.42
CA CYS A 121 1.03 20.69 12.53
C CYS A 121 1.49 19.32 13.03
N ARG A 122 1.74 18.36 12.12
CA ARG A 122 2.29 17.04 12.44
C ARG A 122 3.70 17.12 13.05
N ALA A 123 4.49 18.08 12.60
CA ALA A 123 5.76 18.42 13.22
C ALA A 123 5.60 19.29 14.49
N GLY A 124 4.42 19.37 15.10
CA GLY A 124 4.20 20.05 16.39
C GLY A 124 4.43 21.56 16.38
N TYR A 125 4.35 22.20 15.20
CA TYR A 125 4.35 23.66 15.10
C TYR A 125 2.91 24.17 15.14
N ALA A 126 2.72 25.36 15.73
CA ALA A 126 1.41 25.99 15.82
C ALA A 126 0.89 26.54 14.48
N ASN A 127 1.78 26.80 13.52
CA ASN A 127 1.47 27.34 12.20
C ASN A 127 2.52 26.91 11.16
N SER A 128 2.28 27.19 9.87
CA SER A 128 3.16 26.81 8.75
C SER A 128 4.42 27.66 8.61
N THR A 129 4.51 28.81 9.30
CA THR A 129 5.62 29.76 9.15
C THR A 129 7.00 29.16 9.46
N PRO A 130 7.22 28.39 10.54
CA PRO A 130 8.50 27.75 10.83
C PRO A 130 8.96 26.81 9.71
N LEU A 131 8.03 26.02 9.16
CA LEU A 131 8.33 25.12 8.05
C LEU A 131 8.65 25.90 6.78
N CYS A 132 7.94 27.00 6.51
CA CYS A 132 8.23 27.90 5.38
C CYS A 132 9.63 28.52 5.46
N LEU A 133 10.04 28.97 6.64
CA LEU A 133 11.39 29.50 6.84
C LEU A 133 12.46 28.43 6.66
N LEU A 134 12.17 27.17 7.02
CA LEU A 134 13.07 26.06 6.76
C LEU A 134 13.15 25.74 5.27
N GLU A 135 12.03 25.54 4.59
CA GLU A 135 11.97 25.17 3.17
C GLU A 135 12.54 26.25 2.23
N SER A 136 12.32 27.52 2.55
CA SER A 136 12.93 28.65 1.82
C SER A 136 14.43 28.79 2.08
N GLY A 137 14.97 28.07 3.06
CA GLY A 137 16.35 28.20 3.51
C GLY A 137 16.62 29.48 4.30
N ALA A 138 15.61 30.29 4.64
CA ALA A 138 15.76 31.44 5.52
C ALA A 138 16.23 31.03 6.93
N ARG A 139 15.88 29.81 7.35
CA ARG A 139 16.34 29.17 8.60
C ARG A 139 17.16 27.93 8.31
N GLU A 140 18.18 27.68 9.13
CA GLU A 140 19.02 26.49 9.01
C GLU A 140 18.29 25.21 9.47
N LEU A 141 18.45 24.14 8.68
CA LEU A 141 17.94 22.82 9.00
C LEU A 141 18.90 22.11 9.97
N ARG A 142 18.59 22.19 11.26
CA ARG A 142 19.34 21.52 12.35
C ARG A 142 19.07 20.01 12.37
N LEU A 143 19.94 19.25 13.04
CA LEU A 143 19.79 17.81 13.19
C LEU A 143 18.45 17.41 13.85
N ASP A 144 18.02 18.18 14.86
CA ASP A 144 16.72 17.97 15.51
C ASP A 144 15.55 18.06 14.53
N HIS A 145 15.64 18.97 13.53
CA HIS A 145 14.65 19.06 12.47
C HIS A 145 14.71 17.83 11.57
N VAL A 146 15.91 17.35 11.22
CA VAL A 146 16.08 16.17 10.36
C VAL A 146 15.43 14.95 10.99
N VAL A 147 15.70 14.68 12.27
CA VAL A 147 15.08 13.54 12.98
C VAL A 147 13.56 13.70 13.02
N LYS A 148 13.09 14.88 13.42
CA LYS A 148 11.65 15.16 13.52
C LYS A 148 10.92 14.99 12.18
N PHE A 149 11.48 15.52 11.09
CA PHE A 149 10.87 15.39 9.77
C PHE A 149 11.05 13.99 9.18
N SER A 150 12.08 13.25 9.57
CA SER A 150 12.22 11.84 9.17
C SER A 150 11.09 10.98 9.74
N GLU A 151 10.71 11.23 10.99
CA GLU A 151 9.58 10.56 11.65
C GLU A 151 8.24 11.01 11.05
N VAL A 152 8.03 12.33 10.88
CA VAL A 152 6.78 12.87 10.34
C VAL A 152 6.54 12.43 8.90
N TYR A 153 7.57 12.44 8.06
CA TYR A 153 7.45 12.08 6.64
C TYR A 153 7.66 10.59 6.37
N GLY A 154 8.06 9.79 7.37
CA GLY A 154 8.34 8.37 7.21
C GLY A 154 9.52 8.06 6.28
N VAL A 155 10.51 8.95 6.24
CA VAL A 155 11.72 8.82 5.41
C VAL A 155 12.96 8.57 6.26
N SER A 156 14.03 8.02 5.69
CA SER A 156 15.29 7.88 6.42
C SER A 156 15.97 9.24 6.63
N THR A 157 16.73 9.36 7.73
CA THR A 157 17.58 10.54 7.95
C THR A 157 18.63 10.68 6.84
N ASP A 158 19.11 9.57 6.30
CA ASP A 158 20.06 9.55 5.18
C ASP A 158 19.47 10.14 3.90
N PHE A 159 18.18 9.94 3.64
CA PHE A 159 17.48 10.62 2.54
C PHE A 159 17.48 12.13 2.74
N LEU A 160 17.07 12.62 3.92
CA LEU A 160 17.03 14.06 4.22
C LEU A 160 18.43 14.70 4.18
N LEU A 161 19.47 13.94 4.53
CA LEU A 161 20.86 14.37 4.46
C LEU A 161 21.48 14.24 3.06
N GLY A 162 20.78 13.62 2.10
CA GLY A 162 21.24 13.42 0.73
C GLY A 162 22.30 12.32 0.58
N ARG A 163 22.36 11.38 1.53
CA ARG A 163 23.27 10.22 1.50
C ARG A 163 22.64 9.00 0.81
N ALA A 164 21.32 8.89 0.82
CA ALA A 164 20.58 7.86 0.09
C ALA A 164 20.05 8.43 -1.24
N SER A 165 20.19 7.67 -2.33
CA SER A 165 19.51 7.95 -3.59
C SER A 165 18.02 7.62 -3.45
N SER A 166 17.18 8.57 -3.84
CA SER A 166 15.80 8.79 -3.43
C SER A 166 14.74 7.78 -3.87
N GLU A 167 15.03 6.81 -4.73
CA GLU A 167 13.96 6.01 -5.35
C GLU A 167 13.59 4.75 -4.54
N SER A 168 14.52 3.84 -4.26
CA SER A 168 14.14 2.45 -3.96
C SER A 168 13.46 2.18 -2.61
N GLU A 169 13.75 2.92 -1.56
CA GLU A 169 13.28 2.55 -0.20
C GLU A 169 11.97 3.24 0.20
N ILE A 170 11.77 4.46 -0.27
CA ILE A 170 10.56 5.26 -0.03
C ILE A 170 9.49 4.90 -1.07
N GLU A 171 9.85 4.75 -2.34
CA GLU A 171 8.90 4.40 -3.40
C GLU A 171 8.30 2.99 -3.20
N VAL A 172 9.02 2.04 -2.62
CA VAL A 172 8.47 0.71 -2.31
C VAL A 172 7.40 0.80 -1.21
N ARG A 173 7.63 1.59 -0.15
CA ARG A 173 6.65 1.73 0.94
C ARG A 173 5.43 2.54 0.52
N THR A 174 5.63 3.66 -0.19
CA THR A 174 4.53 4.53 -0.64
C THR A 174 3.78 3.94 -1.84
N SER A 175 4.44 3.21 -2.76
CA SER A 175 3.75 2.59 -3.90
C SER A 175 2.94 1.35 -3.50
N VAL A 176 3.37 0.58 -2.48
CA VAL A 176 2.57 -0.54 -1.96
C VAL A 176 1.29 -0.01 -1.32
N ALA A 177 1.37 1.02 -0.48
CA ALA A 177 0.19 1.65 0.11
C ALA A 177 -0.74 2.27 -0.94
N GLY A 178 -0.19 2.97 -1.94
CA GLY A 178 -0.94 3.53 -3.07
C GLY A 178 -1.65 2.47 -3.90
N ARG A 179 -0.96 1.38 -4.28
CA ARG A 179 -1.55 0.27 -5.04
C ARG A 179 -2.63 -0.47 -4.25
N VAL A 180 -2.48 -0.60 -2.94
CA VAL A 180 -3.52 -1.20 -2.08
C VAL A 180 -4.75 -0.30 -2.02
N LEU A 181 -4.58 1.02 -1.87
CA LEU A 181 -5.68 1.99 -1.90
C LEU A 181 -6.41 2.00 -3.25
N ASP A 182 -5.69 2.00 -4.36
CA ASP A 182 -6.28 1.98 -5.71
C ASP A 182 -6.99 0.64 -5.97
N GLY A 183 -6.44 -0.48 -5.49
CA GLY A 183 -7.10 -1.78 -5.52
C GLY A 183 -8.40 -1.81 -4.74
N ILE A 184 -8.41 -1.26 -3.52
CA ILE A 184 -9.60 -1.15 -2.67
C ILE A 184 -10.67 -0.29 -3.36
N LYS A 185 -10.30 0.88 -3.90
CA LYS A 185 -11.24 1.75 -4.64
C LYS A 185 -11.82 1.05 -5.86
N THR A 186 -11.00 0.38 -6.66
CA THR A 186 -11.47 -0.34 -7.84
C THR A 186 -12.49 -1.42 -7.48
N VAL A 187 -12.27 -2.13 -6.37
CA VAL A 187 -13.22 -3.13 -5.86
C VAL A 187 -14.51 -2.47 -5.36
N ALA A 188 -14.41 -1.35 -4.63
CA ALA A 188 -15.58 -0.60 -4.16
C ALA A 188 -16.42 -0.03 -5.31
N ASP A 189 -15.78 0.56 -6.33
CA ASP A 189 -16.46 1.08 -7.52
C ASP A 189 -17.16 -0.04 -8.30
N ALA A 190 -16.51 -1.20 -8.43
CA ALA A 190 -17.10 -2.38 -9.05
C ALA A 190 -18.31 -2.89 -8.24
N LEU A 191 -18.23 -2.91 -6.90
CA LEU A 191 -19.37 -3.23 -6.03
C LEU A 191 -20.53 -2.26 -6.27
N MET A 192 -20.28 -0.94 -6.24
CA MET A 192 -21.32 0.07 -6.44
C MET A 192 -21.99 -0.03 -7.81
N GLN A 193 -21.21 -0.17 -8.89
CA GLN A 193 -21.76 -0.35 -10.24
C GLN A 193 -22.62 -1.62 -10.35
N HIS A 194 -22.23 -2.70 -9.65
CA HIS A 194 -23.03 -3.92 -9.61
C HIS A 194 -24.30 -3.79 -8.76
N VAL A 195 -24.26 -3.08 -7.64
CA VAL A 195 -25.47 -2.75 -6.86
C VAL A 195 -26.42 -1.93 -7.72
N GLU A 196 -25.96 -0.84 -8.33
CA GLU A 196 -26.78 0.02 -9.19
C GLU A 196 -27.35 -0.70 -10.42
N ALA A 197 -26.59 -1.63 -11.00
CA ALA A 197 -27.06 -2.47 -12.11
C ALA A 197 -28.09 -3.51 -11.65
N SER A 198 -27.93 -4.05 -10.43
CA SER A 198 -28.88 -5.01 -9.85
C SER A 198 -30.19 -4.36 -9.42
N ASP A 199 -30.15 -3.11 -8.95
CA ASP A 199 -31.34 -2.33 -8.60
C ASP A 199 -32.23 -2.02 -9.82
N LYS A 200 -31.61 -2.00 -11.02
CA LYS A 200 -32.30 -1.83 -12.31
C LYS A 200 -32.77 -3.15 -12.94
N PHE A 201 -32.32 -4.30 -12.43
CA PHE A 201 -32.64 -5.63 -12.95
C PHE A 201 -33.07 -6.54 -11.80
N THR A 202 -34.35 -6.49 -11.44
CA THR A 202 -35.06 -7.41 -10.55
C THR A 202 -35.21 -8.81 -11.18
N GLY A 203 -34.10 -9.40 -11.64
CA GLY A 203 -34.09 -10.67 -12.37
C GLY A 203 -32.84 -11.50 -12.08
N GLY A 204 -32.84 -12.18 -10.92
CA GLY A 204 -32.19 -13.47 -10.58
C GLY A 204 -30.69 -13.74 -10.86
N SER A 205 -30.10 -13.22 -11.93
CA SER A 205 -28.77 -13.61 -12.43
C SER A 205 -27.60 -12.85 -11.79
N ALA A 206 -27.87 -11.81 -10.98
CA ALA A 206 -26.83 -10.97 -10.37
C ALA A 206 -26.24 -11.58 -9.07
N LEU A 207 -26.97 -12.45 -8.38
CA LEU A 207 -26.60 -12.95 -7.04
C LEU A 207 -25.26 -13.73 -7.01
N PRO A 208 -24.97 -14.65 -7.95
CA PRO A 208 -23.69 -15.38 -7.92
C PRO A 208 -22.47 -14.48 -8.17
N ARG A 209 -22.59 -13.49 -9.06
CA ARG A 209 -21.52 -12.51 -9.32
C ARG A 209 -21.30 -11.61 -8.12
N TYR A 210 -22.39 -11.16 -7.49
CA TYR A 210 -22.30 -10.35 -6.28
C TYR A 210 -21.63 -11.11 -5.13
N ARG A 211 -21.96 -12.40 -4.95
CA ARG A 211 -21.30 -13.29 -3.98
C ARG A 211 -19.78 -13.40 -4.21
N ALA A 212 -19.38 -13.66 -5.45
CA ALA A 212 -17.96 -13.77 -5.82
C ALA A 212 -17.18 -12.46 -5.55
N LEU A 213 -17.85 -11.31 -5.74
CA LEU A 213 -17.28 -9.99 -5.52
C LEU A 213 -17.13 -9.68 -4.02
N LEU A 214 -18.13 -10.03 -3.21
CA LEU A 214 -18.04 -9.97 -1.74
C LEU A 214 -16.92 -10.86 -1.20
N GLU A 215 -16.75 -12.07 -1.75
CA GLU A 215 -15.65 -12.97 -1.36
C GLU A 215 -14.27 -12.41 -1.73
N HIS A 216 -14.13 -11.83 -2.91
CA HIS A 216 -12.90 -11.14 -3.31
C HIS A 216 -12.58 -9.96 -2.40
N ALA A 217 -13.57 -9.12 -2.08
CA ALA A 217 -13.40 -8.01 -1.17
C ALA A 217 -13.03 -8.47 0.25
N ARG A 218 -13.64 -9.55 0.77
CA ARG A 218 -13.25 -10.18 2.04
C ARG A 218 -11.81 -10.72 2.02
N SER A 219 -11.38 -11.32 0.90
CA SER A 219 -10.00 -11.80 0.72
C SER A 219 -8.99 -10.65 0.75
N VAL A 220 -9.31 -9.55 0.05
CA VAL A 220 -8.49 -8.32 0.05
C VAL A 220 -8.42 -7.70 1.45
N MET A 221 -9.53 -7.63 2.19
CA MET A 221 -9.51 -7.15 3.57
C MET A 221 -8.77 -8.08 4.53
N SER A 222 -8.89 -9.40 4.37
CA SER A 222 -8.11 -10.36 5.15
C SER A 222 -6.61 -10.16 4.91
N ALA A 223 -6.21 -9.90 3.66
CA ALA A 223 -4.83 -9.55 3.33
C ALA A 223 -4.43 -8.20 3.94
N ALA A 224 -5.30 -7.20 3.91
CA ALA A 224 -5.05 -5.90 4.52
C ALA A 224 -4.89 -6.00 6.05
N ARG A 225 -5.71 -6.80 6.74
CA ARG A 225 -5.62 -7.05 8.20
C ARG A 225 -4.36 -7.81 8.61
N ARG A 226 -3.76 -8.61 7.70
CA ARG A 226 -2.46 -9.25 7.94
C ARG A 226 -1.31 -8.24 7.94
N VAL A 227 -1.52 -7.08 7.31
CA VAL A 227 -0.65 -5.92 7.51
C VAL A 227 -1.09 -5.29 8.83
N ASP A 228 -0.26 -5.44 9.86
CA ASP A 228 -0.60 -5.09 11.24
C ASP A 228 -1.18 -3.66 11.36
N GLY A 229 -2.30 -3.48 12.06
CA GLY A 229 -3.00 -2.19 12.19
C GLY A 229 -2.13 -1.05 12.75
N PRO A 230 -1.28 -1.28 13.77
CA PRO A 230 -0.29 -0.31 14.22
C PRO A 230 0.76 0.03 13.15
N ALA A 231 1.14 -0.95 12.32
CA ALA A 231 2.05 -0.73 11.21
C ALA A 231 1.39 0.12 10.11
N LEU A 232 0.09 -0.06 9.85
CA LEU A 232 -0.69 0.80 8.96
C LEU A 232 -0.74 2.24 9.47
N HIS A 233 -1.02 2.48 10.75
CA HIS A 233 -1.02 3.83 11.32
C HIS A 233 0.37 4.52 11.29
N SER A 234 1.45 3.74 11.23
CA SER A 234 2.81 4.27 11.03
C SER A 234 3.10 4.69 9.58
N ILE A 235 2.28 4.26 8.63
CA ILE A 235 2.39 4.65 7.22
C ILE A 235 1.60 5.95 7.02
N VAL A 236 2.20 6.88 6.28
CA VAL A 236 1.55 8.13 5.90
C VAL A 236 0.28 7.84 5.08
N GLY A 237 -0.85 8.40 5.51
CA GLY A 237 -2.17 8.07 4.92
C GLY A 237 -2.80 6.79 5.47
N GLY A 238 -2.12 6.11 6.41
CA GLY A 238 -2.59 4.87 7.04
C GLY A 238 -3.89 5.01 7.81
N GLY A 239 -4.14 6.18 8.41
CA GLY A 239 -5.45 6.48 9.01
C GLY A 239 -6.58 6.52 7.98
N THR A 240 -6.34 7.13 6.81
CA THR A 240 -7.29 7.17 5.70
C THR A 240 -7.52 5.77 5.11
N LEU A 241 -6.47 4.96 5.02
CA LEU A 241 -6.56 3.57 4.59
C LEU A 241 -7.31 2.70 5.61
N ALA A 242 -7.03 2.85 6.91
CA ALA A 242 -7.78 2.18 7.96
C ALA A 242 -9.27 2.55 7.91
N PHE A 243 -9.59 3.84 7.77
CA PHE A 243 -10.97 4.30 7.62
C PHE A 243 -11.63 3.77 6.33
N ALA A 244 -10.92 3.73 5.20
CA ALA A 244 -11.43 3.15 3.97
C ALA A 244 -11.69 1.64 4.08
N ILE A 245 -10.85 0.92 4.84
CA ILE A 245 -11.06 -0.50 5.16
C ILE A 245 -12.31 -0.67 6.03
N GLU A 246 -12.50 0.17 7.05
CA GLU A 246 -13.70 0.14 7.90
C GLU A 246 -14.98 0.42 7.11
N GLN A 247 -14.97 1.44 6.24
CA GLN A 247 -16.12 1.74 5.37
C GLN A 247 -16.41 0.60 4.37
N LEU A 248 -15.37 -0.05 3.85
CA LEU A 248 -15.53 -1.23 3.01
C LEU A 248 -16.12 -2.39 3.82
N GLU A 249 -15.69 -2.60 5.08
CA GLU A 249 -16.26 -3.61 5.97
C GLU A 249 -17.76 -3.41 6.18
N GLU A 250 -18.18 -2.19 6.47
CA GLU A 250 -19.58 -1.84 6.64
C GLU A 250 -20.39 -2.11 5.36
N ALA A 251 -19.90 -1.64 4.21
CA ALA A 251 -20.53 -1.88 2.91
C ALA A 251 -20.64 -3.37 2.56
N LEU A 252 -19.63 -4.18 2.91
CA LEU A 252 -19.67 -5.64 2.71
C LEU A 252 -20.67 -6.35 3.62
N VAL A 253 -20.85 -5.85 4.85
CA VAL A 253 -21.86 -6.39 5.78
C VAL A 253 -23.26 -6.06 5.28
N GLU A 254 -23.50 -4.84 4.82
CA GLU A 254 -24.78 -4.45 4.22
C GLU A 254 -25.08 -5.24 2.95
N GLY A 255 -24.12 -5.34 2.04
CA GLY A 255 -24.25 -6.15 0.83
C GLY A 255 -24.56 -7.61 1.12
N ALA A 256 -23.89 -8.21 2.11
CA ALA A 256 -24.15 -9.59 2.52
C ALA A 256 -25.56 -9.78 3.11
N ARG A 257 -26.09 -8.80 3.86
CA ARG A 257 -27.47 -8.84 4.38
C ARG A 257 -28.49 -8.74 3.24
N ALA A 258 -28.27 -7.86 2.27
CA ALA A 258 -29.15 -7.71 1.11
C ALA A 258 -29.25 -9.02 0.30
N VAL A 259 -28.11 -9.69 0.06
CA VAL A 259 -28.06 -11.01 -0.59
C VAL A 259 -28.86 -12.05 0.18
N ALA A 260 -28.68 -12.13 1.50
CA ALA A 260 -29.40 -13.08 2.34
C ALA A 260 -30.92 -12.83 2.34
N GLY A 261 -31.33 -11.57 2.32
CA GLY A 261 -32.75 -11.18 2.20
C GLY A 261 -33.37 -11.69 0.90
N HIS A 262 -32.71 -11.45 -0.24
CA HIS A 262 -33.18 -11.93 -1.53
C HIS A 262 -33.17 -13.46 -1.66
N GLU A 263 -32.17 -14.16 -1.08
CA GLU A 263 -32.19 -15.62 -1.04
C GLU A 263 -33.39 -16.14 -0.24
N GLY A 264 -33.76 -15.49 0.87
CA GLY A 264 -34.94 -15.81 1.65
C GLY A 264 -36.25 -15.60 0.89
N GLU A 265 -36.38 -14.49 0.16
CA GLU A 265 -37.54 -14.21 -0.70
C GLU A 265 -37.69 -15.23 -1.83
N LEU A 266 -36.58 -15.57 -2.51
CA LEU A 266 -36.58 -16.57 -3.57
C LEU A 266 -36.93 -17.96 -3.04
N GLN A 267 -36.42 -18.32 -1.85
CA GLN A 267 -36.76 -19.57 -1.20
C GLN A 267 -38.24 -19.62 -0.84
N HIS A 268 -38.80 -18.53 -0.31
CA HIS A 268 -40.23 -18.41 0.00
C HIS A 268 -41.11 -18.53 -1.25
N LEU A 269 -40.74 -17.86 -2.35
CA LEU A 269 -41.44 -18.00 -3.64
C LEU A 269 -41.37 -19.42 -4.18
N ARG A 270 -40.21 -20.07 -4.04
CA ARG A 270 -40.03 -21.48 -4.43
C ARG A 270 -40.90 -22.41 -3.60
N GLU A 271 -41.01 -22.17 -2.30
CA GLU A 271 -41.90 -22.91 -1.40
C GLU A 271 -43.38 -22.71 -1.78
N LEU A 272 -43.80 -21.48 -2.12
CA LEU A 272 -45.16 -21.20 -2.61
C LEU A 272 -45.47 -21.89 -3.94
N LEU A 273 -44.50 -21.95 -4.86
CA LEU A 273 -44.66 -22.61 -6.16
C LEU A 273 -44.59 -24.14 -6.06
N CYS A 274 -43.81 -24.67 -5.11
CA CYS A 274 -43.71 -26.11 -4.84
C CYS A 274 -44.78 -26.62 -3.86
N ALA A 275 -45.51 -25.74 -3.19
CA ALA A 275 -46.68 -26.12 -2.40
C ALA A 275 -47.66 -26.82 -3.34
N PRO A 276 -47.93 -28.13 -3.17
CA PRO A 276 -48.84 -28.84 -4.04
C PRO A 276 -50.19 -28.11 -4.00
N ALA A 277 -50.83 -27.95 -5.16
CA ALA A 277 -52.17 -27.39 -5.31
C ALA A 277 -53.22 -28.30 -4.61
N ALA A 278 -53.13 -28.39 -3.29
CA ALA A 278 -53.89 -29.31 -2.46
C ALA A 278 -55.36 -28.88 -2.29
N ASN A 279 -55.79 -27.78 -2.92
CA ASN A 279 -57.14 -27.25 -2.81
C ASN A 279 -58.06 -27.57 -4.01
N ASP A 280 -57.57 -28.13 -5.12
CA ASP A 280 -58.42 -28.39 -6.30
C ASP A 280 -59.19 -29.73 -6.22
N GLY A 281 -58.92 -30.57 -5.22
CA GLY A 281 -59.53 -31.91 -5.09
C GLY A 281 -60.80 -32.01 -4.21
N GLN A 282 -61.16 -31.00 -3.42
CA GLN A 282 -62.20 -31.15 -2.37
C GLN A 282 -63.62 -30.66 -2.74
N GLN A 283 -63.88 -30.19 -3.96
CA GLN A 283 -65.23 -29.68 -4.32
C GLN A 283 -66.14 -30.64 -5.12
N LEU A 284 -65.71 -31.86 -5.47
CA LEU A 284 -66.53 -32.75 -6.32
C LEU A 284 -67.36 -33.82 -5.59
N GLU A 285 -67.27 -34.00 -4.27
CA GLU A 285 -67.97 -35.10 -3.57
C GLU A 285 -69.25 -34.71 -2.80
N LYS A 286 -69.82 -33.50 -2.98
CA LYS A 286 -71.05 -33.10 -2.23
C LYS A 286 -72.36 -33.02 -3.02
N ASN A 287 -72.39 -33.39 -4.31
CA ASN A 287 -73.61 -33.39 -5.13
C ASN A 287 -73.88 -34.74 -5.82
N GLY A 288 -73.78 -35.85 -5.09
CA GLY A 288 -74.22 -37.18 -5.52
C GLY A 288 -75.19 -37.79 -4.52
#